data_AF-A0A0S8IG62-F1
#
_entry.id   AF-A0A0S8IG62-F1
#
_cell.length_a   1.000
_cell.length_b   1.000
_cell.length_c   1.000
_cell.angle_alpha   90.00
_cell.angle_beta   90.00
_cell.angle_gamma   90.00
#
_symmetry.space_group_name_H-M   'P 1'
#
loop_
_entity.id
_entity.type
_entity.pdbx_description
1 polymer ?
#
loop_
_entity_poly.entity_id
_entity_poly.type
_entity_poly.pdbx_seq_one_letter_code
_entity_poly.pdbx_strand_id
1 'polypeptide(L)'
;MEKPRTENVESGNSPSPSEILSFVLHQDNLMWNRLQTMGVVQIGALGAAYGLRPICWLSISVLVLAFVLTILFFFLIKRDELMRTKIENQLSQFSYHVPRVWYAPIKGREETWIITIGLLATDIIIGVAVGLRLIP
;
A
#
# COMPACT_ATOMS: atom_id res chain seq x y z
N MET A 1 -14.66 20.18 56.30
CA MET A 1 -14.35 20.39 54.87
C MET A 1 -13.89 19.07 54.30
N GLU A 2 -14.83 18.34 53.70
CA GLU A 2 -14.62 17.02 53.14
C GLU A 2 -13.93 17.20 51.78
N LYS A 3 -12.76 16.58 51.59
CA LYS A 3 -12.05 16.62 50.30
C LYS A 3 -12.92 15.91 49.26
N PRO A 4 -13.18 16.49 48.08
CA PRO A 4 -13.90 15.79 47.04
C PRO A 4 -13.09 14.54 46.66
N ARG A 5 -13.73 13.40 46.86
CA ARG A 5 -13.24 12.08 46.46
C ARG A 5 -13.08 12.14 44.95
N THR A 6 -11.84 12.10 44.48
CA THR A 6 -11.53 11.86 43.06
C THR A 6 -12.05 10.47 42.76
N GLU A 7 -13.27 10.39 42.22
CA GLU A 7 -13.71 9.23 41.47
C GLU A 7 -12.68 9.04 40.36
N ASN A 8 -11.85 8.00 40.53
CA ASN A 8 -11.17 7.39 39.41
C ASN A 8 -12.28 6.93 38.48
N VAL A 9 -12.52 7.73 37.43
CA VAL A 9 -13.30 7.32 36.27
C VAL A 9 -12.47 6.24 35.55
N GLU A 10 -12.43 5.05 36.13
CA GLU A 10 -12.21 3.82 35.40
C GLU A 10 -13.52 3.48 34.68
N SER A 11 -13.69 4.01 33.47
CA SER A 11 -14.71 3.60 32.50
C SER A 11 -14.54 4.43 31.22
N GLY A 12 -14.07 3.94 30.08
CA GLY A 12 -13.72 2.59 29.69
C GLY A 12 -13.05 2.59 28.30
N ASN A 13 -12.24 1.55 28.05
CA ASN A 13 -11.72 1.13 26.74
C ASN A 13 -11.07 2.20 25.83
N SER A 14 -10.35 3.19 26.35
CA SER A 14 -9.42 3.94 25.51
C SER A 14 -8.17 3.09 25.27
N PRO A 15 -7.81 2.79 24.01
CA PRO A 15 -6.65 1.95 23.71
C PRO A 15 -5.38 2.60 24.28
N SER A 16 -4.57 1.79 24.95
CA SER A 16 -3.30 2.22 25.52
C SER A 16 -2.37 2.74 24.39
N PRO A 17 -1.49 3.72 24.65
CA PRO A 17 -0.54 4.21 23.64
C PRO A 17 0.28 3.09 22.97
N SER A 18 0.57 2.01 23.71
CA SER A 18 1.21 0.80 23.21
C SER A 18 0.37 0.00 22.22
N GLU A 19 -0.95 -0.09 22.42
CA GLU A 19 -1.87 -0.76 21.50
C GLU A 19 -2.08 0.05 20.21
N ILE A 20 -2.12 1.37 20.33
CA ILE A 20 -2.22 2.25 19.16
C ILE A 20 -0.93 2.20 18.35
N LEU A 21 0.22 2.21 19.03
CA LEU A 21 1.52 2.07 18.40
C LEU A 21 1.65 0.72 17.67
N SER A 22 1.28 -0.39 18.31
CA SER A 22 1.35 -1.71 17.67
C SER A 22 0.43 -1.79 16.45
N PHE A 23 -0.74 -1.15 16.50
CA PHE A 23 -1.64 -1.06 15.36
C PHE A 23 -1.03 -0.26 14.19
N VAL A 24 -0.40 0.89 14.45
CA VAL A 24 0.25 1.69 13.40
C VAL A 24 1.43 0.93 12.78
N LEU A 25 2.27 0.29 13.61
CA LEU A 25 3.38 -0.53 13.13
C LEU A 25 2.89 -1.71 12.27
N HIS A 26 1.77 -2.33 12.67
CA HIS A 26 1.14 -3.38 11.90
C HIS A 26 0.61 -2.87 10.55
N GLN A 27 -0.01 -1.69 10.51
CA GLN A 27 -0.45 -1.05 9.26
C GLN A 27 0.72 -0.73 8.33
N ASP A 28 1.83 -0.20 8.86
CA ASP A 28 3.03 0.09 8.07
C ASP A 28 3.61 -1.19 7.46
N ASN A 29 3.65 -2.29 8.22
CA ASN A 29 4.07 -3.59 7.72
C ASN A 29 3.12 -4.15 6.64
N LEU A 30 1.81 -4.01 6.82
CA LEU A 30 0.83 -4.42 5.80
C LEU A 30 0.98 -3.63 4.51
N MET A 31 1.15 -2.31 4.60
CA MET A 31 1.36 -1.44 3.44
C MET A 31 2.64 -1.81 2.69
N TRP A 32 3.73 -2.05 3.42
CA TRP A 32 5.00 -2.48 2.83
C TRP A 32 4.90 -3.84 2.15
N ASN A 33 4.28 -4.82 2.79
CA ASN A 33 4.09 -6.16 2.22
C ASN A 33 3.23 -6.12 0.94
N ARG A 34 2.19 -5.27 0.91
CA ARG A 34 1.37 -5.06 -0.30
C ARG A 34 2.19 -4.46 -1.44
N LEU A 35 3.06 -3.50 -1.14
CA LEU A 35 3.94 -2.92 -2.16
C LEU A 35 4.92 -3.96 -2.73
N GLN A 36 5.55 -4.78 -1.87
CA GLN A 36 6.42 -5.87 -2.31
C GLN A 36 5.65 -6.89 -3.16
N THR A 37 4.44 -7.27 -2.73
CA THR A 37 3.57 -8.18 -3.48
C THR A 37 3.21 -7.62 -4.85
N MET A 38 2.87 -6.32 -4.92
CA MET A 38 2.61 -5.64 -6.19
C MET A 38 3.82 -5.71 -7.13
N GLY A 39 5.03 -5.47 -6.61
CA GLY A 39 6.27 -5.60 -7.38
C GLY A 39 6.52 -7.02 -7.89
N VAL A 40 6.31 -8.05 -7.06
CA VAL A 40 6.45 -9.46 -7.46
C VAL A 40 5.43 -9.85 -8.53
N VAL A 41 4.17 -9.41 -8.38
CA VAL A 41 3.11 -9.66 -9.38
C VAL A 41 3.48 -9.02 -10.71
N GLN A 42 3.99 -7.79 -10.70
CA GLN A 42 4.41 -7.09 -11.90
C GLN A 42 5.59 -7.78 -12.61
N ILE A 43 6.66 -8.11 -11.87
CA ILE A 43 7.81 -8.83 -12.44
C ILE A 43 7.38 -10.20 -12.99
N GLY A 44 6.52 -10.93 -12.26
CA GLY A 44 5.98 -12.20 -12.69
C GLY A 44 5.12 -12.09 -13.95
N ALA A 45 4.25 -11.08 -14.03
CA ALA A 45 3.43 -10.82 -15.20
C ALA A 45 4.24 -10.45 -16.43
N LEU A 46 5.27 -9.61 -16.28
CA LEU A 46 6.20 -9.26 -17.35
C LEU A 46 6.95 -10.50 -17.86
N GLY A 47 7.45 -11.34 -16.94
CA GLY A 47 8.09 -12.60 -17.28
C GLY A 47 7.16 -13.56 -18.02
N ALA A 48 5.91 -13.69 -17.55
CA ALA A 48 4.89 -14.52 -18.20
C ALA A 48 4.51 -13.96 -19.58
N ALA A 49 4.31 -12.66 -19.71
CA ALA A 49 4.01 -12.00 -20.97
C ALA A 49 5.13 -12.19 -22.01
N TYR A 50 6.39 -12.12 -21.57
CA TYR A 50 7.56 -12.40 -22.41
C TYR A 50 7.62 -13.88 -22.85
N GLY A 51 7.38 -14.82 -21.92
CA GLY A 51 7.34 -16.25 -22.25
C GLY A 51 6.21 -16.62 -23.22
N LEU A 52 5.08 -15.93 -23.13
CA LEU A 52 3.90 -16.12 -23.99
C LEU A 52 3.93 -15.28 -25.28
N ARG A 53 5.05 -14.64 -25.62
CA ARG A 53 5.20 -13.80 -26.84
C ARG A 53 4.69 -14.44 -28.14
N PRO A 54 4.82 -15.78 -28.40
CA PRO A 54 4.35 -16.34 -29.67
C PRO A 54 2.83 -16.27 -29.81
N ILE A 55 2.10 -16.17 -28.68
CA ILE A 55 0.65 -16.15 -28.62
C ILE A 55 0.23 -14.77 -28.10
N CYS A 56 0.20 -13.77 -28.99
CA CYS A 56 -0.02 -12.36 -28.64
C CYS A 56 -1.25 -12.14 -27.73
N TRP A 57 -2.35 -12.85 -27.98
CA TRP A 57 -3.58 -12.72 -27.17
C TRP A 57 -3.40 -13.14 -25.71
N LEU A 58 -2.62 -14.20 -25.45
CA LEU A 58 -2.34 -14.65 -24.08
C LEU A 58 -1.36 -13.72 -23.37
N SER A 59 -0.36 -13.20 -24.09
CA SER A 59 0.57 -12.21 -23.55
C SER A 59 -0.17 -10.92 -23.13
N ILE A 60 -1.05 -10.41 -24.00
CA ILE A 60 -1.87 -9.23 -23.72
C ILE A 60 -2.83 -9.49 -22.55
N SER A 61 -3.47 -10.66 -22.48
CA SER A 61 -4.41 -10.96 -21.38
C SER A 61 -3.73 -11.00 -20.02
N VAL A 62 -2.49 -11.51 -19.95
CA VAL A 62 -1.66 -11.49 -18.73
C VAL A 62 -1.32 -10.06 -18.32
N LEU A 63 -0.93 -9.20 -19.26
CA LEU A 63 -0.64 -7.78 -18.98
C LEU A 63 -1.88 -7.02 -18.52
N VAL A 64 -3.05 -7.27 -19.13
CA VAL A 64 -4.32 -6.68 -18.68
C VAL A 64 -4.68 -7.13 -17.27
N LEU A 65 -4.49 -8.42 -16.95
CA LEU A 65 -4.71 -8.92 -15.59
C LEU A 65 -3.77 -8.27 -14.58
N ALA A 66 -2.49 -8.12 -14.92
CA ALA A 66 -1.50 -7.45 -14.08
C ALA A 66 -1.83 -5.97 -13.85
N PHE A 67 -2.29 -5.29 -14.89
CA PHE A 67 -2.76 -3.90 -14.82
C PHE A 67 -3.94 -3.77 -13.83
N VAL A 68 -4.95 -4.64 -13.93
CA VAL A 68 -6.10 -4.65 -13.00
C VAL A 68 -5.66 -4.94 -11.57
N LEU A 69 -4.77 -5.91 -11.36
CA LEU A 69 -4.23 -6.22 -10.03
C LEU A 69 -3.44 -5.05 -9.45
N THR A 70 -2.66 -4.35 -10.27
CA THR A 70 -1.89 -3.17 -9.86
C THR A 70 -2.81 -2.05 -9.40
N ILE A 71 -3.93 -1.82 -10.10
CA ILE A 71 -4.96 -0.86 -9.67
C ILE A 71 -5.59 -1.29 -8.33
N LEU A 72 -5.91 -2.58 -8.16
CA LEU A 72 -6.45 -3.09 -6.89
C LEU A 72 -5.46 -2.90 -5.73
N PHE A 73 -4.19 -3.23 -5.92
CA PHE A 73 -3.14 -2.99 -4.93
C PHE A 73 -3.01 -1.50 -4.60
N PHE A 74 -3.07 -0.63 -5.61
CA PHE A 74 -3.05 0.80 -5.41
C PHE A 74 -4.21 1.29 -4.52
N PHE A 75 -5.45 0.86 -4.80
CA PHE A 75 -6.60 1.19 -3.96
C PHE A 75 -6.45 0.68 -2.53
N LEU A 76 -5.93 -0.54 -2.37
CA LEU A 76 -5.66 -1.14 -1.06
C LEU A 76 -4.60 -0.35 -0.27
N ILE A 77 -3.53 0.10 -0.92
CA ILE A 77 -2.50 0.95 -0.31
C ILE A 77 -3.09 2.30 0.09
N LYS A 78 -3.89 2.95 -0.78
CA LYS A 78 -4.54 4.23 -0.46
C LYS A 78 -5.54 4.11 0.68
N ARG A 79 -6.27 3.00 0.75
CA ARG A 79 -7.16 2.72 1.89
C ARG A 79 -6.38 2.65 3.20
N ASP A 80 -5.27 1.91 3.22
CA ASP A 80 -4.44 1.78 4.42
C ASP A 80 -3.81 3.12 4.82
N GLU A 81 -3.38 3.94 3.85
CA GLU A 81 -2.88 5.29 4.08
C GLU A 81 -3.93 6.24 4.67
N LEU A 82 -5.17 6.18 4.18
CA LEU A 82 -6.29 6.95 4.72
C LEU A 82 -6.60 6.54 6.16
N MET A 83 -6.56 5.24 6.47
CA MET A 83 -6.77 4.73 7.83
C MET A 83 -5.67 5.22 8.78
N ARG A 84 -4.41 5.16 8.35
CA ARG A 84 -3.27 5.67 9.13
C ARG A 84 -3.40 7.16 9.40
N THR A 85 -3.76 7.96 8.39
CA THR A 85 -3.94 9.42 8.54
C THR A 85 -5.05 9.75 9.55
N LYS A 86 -6.17 9.01 9.53
CA LYS A 86 -7.25 9.19 10.50
C LYS A 86 -6.76 8.94 11.93
N ILE A 87 -5.97 7.90 12.13
CA ILE A 87 -5.42 7.51 13.43
C ILE A 87 -4.37 8.52 13.91
N GLU A 88 -3.48 8.96 13.03
CA GLU A 88 -2.49 9.99 13.33
C GLU A 88 -3.15 11.32 13.72
N ASN A 89 -4.22 11.72 13.02
CA ASN A 89 -5.01 12.90 13.36
C ASN A 89 -5.75 12.76 14.70
N GLN A 90 -6.15 11.55 15.10
CA GLN A 90 -6.73 11.31 16.42
C GLN A 90 -5.65 11.33 17.52
N LEU A 91 -4.47 10.77 17.27
CA LEU A 91 -3.35 10.74 18.21
C LEU A 91 -2.71 12.11 18.44
N SER A 92 -2.66 12.95 17.41
CA SER A 92 -2.11 14.30 17.53
C SER A 92 -2.94 15.18 18.47
N GLN A 93 -4.25 14.92 18.61
CA GLN A 93 -5.09 15.55 19.62
C GLN A 93 -4.68 15.20 21.06
N PHE A 94 -3.99 14.07 21.25
CA PHE A 94 -3.48 13.60 22.54
C PHE A 94 -1.98 13.89 22.73
N SER A 95 -1.36 14.73 21.89
CA SER A 95 0.08 15.08 21.93
C SER A 95 1.04 13.89 21.82
N TYR A 96 0.60 12.75 21.28
CA TYR A 96 1.47 11.60 21.01
C TYR A 96 2.13 11.71 19.63
N HIS A 97 3.46 11.64 19.60
CA HIS A 97 4.21 11.55 18.35
C HIS A 97 4.30 10.08 17.91
N VAL A 98 3.76 9.78 16.73
CA VAL A 98 3.75 8.41 16.20
C VAL A 98 5.09 8.14 15.51
N PRO A 99 5.93 7.22 16.01
CA PRO A 99 7.20 6.90 15.38
C PRO A 99 6.96 6.17 14.05
N ARG A 100 7.73 6.54 13.02
CA ARG A 100 7.69 5.85 11.71
C ARG A 100 8.64 4.66 11.73
N VAL A 101 8.23 3.56 11.10
CA VAL A 101 9.12 2.40 10.90
C VAL A 101 10.24 2.80 9.93
N TRP A 102 11.49 2.66 10.36
CA TRP A 102 12.69 3.02 9.58
C TRP A 102 12.86 2.18 8.31
N TYR A 103 12.28 0.97 8.28
CA TYR A 103 12.34 0.01 7.17
C TYR A 103 11.21 0.15 6.13
N ALA A 104 10.36 1.17 6.24
CA ALA A 104 9.49 1.57 5.13
C ALA A 104 10.25 2.65 4.33
N PRO A 105 11.10 2.28 3.34
CA PRO A 105 11.99 3.22 2.64
C PRO A 105 11.23 4.28 1.85
N ILE A 106 9.92 4.09 1.63
CA ILE A 106 9.11 5.04 0.88
C ILE A 106 8.69 6.18 1.79
N LYS A 107 9.43 7.27 1.65
CA LYS A 107 9.30 8.48 2.44
C LYS A 107 8.21 9.37 1.84
N GLY A 108 7.08 8.82 1.41
CA GLY A 108 6.01 9.68 0.94
C GLY A 108 4.82 9.02 0.27
N ARG A 109 3.65 9.58 0.62
CA ARG A 109 2.38 9.55 -0.10
C ARG A 109 2.52 9.81 -1.61
N GLU A 110 3.56 10.54 -2.01
CA GLU A 110 3.86 10.94 -3.39
C GLU A 110 4.67 9.88 -4.16
N GLU A 111 5.62 9.21 -3.50
CA GLU A 111 6.49 8.22 -4.14
C GLU A 111 5.72 6.95 -4.57
N THR A 112 4.73 6.53 -3.78
CA THR A 112 3.86 5.40 -4.15
C THR A 112 3.06 5.65 -5.42
N TRP A 113 2.63 6.89 -5.67
CA TRP A 113 1.88 7.24 -6.88
C TRP A 113 2.77 7.20 -8.12
N ILE A 114 4.00 7.70 -8.01
CA ILE A 114 5.00 7.67 -9.09
C ILE A 114 5.32 6.22 -9.48
N ILE A 115 5.56 5.34 -8.50
CA ILE A 115 5.83 3.93 -8.75
C ILE A 115 4.64 3.27 -9.45
N THR A 116 3.42 3.52 -8.98
CA THR A 116 2.21 2.94 -9.57
C THR A 116 2.02 3.40 -11.01
N ILE A 117 2.13 4.70 -11.29
CA ILE A 117 2.02 5.25 -12.65
C ILE A 117 3.11 4.66 -13.55
N GLY A 118 4.35 4.55 -13.05
CA GLY A 118 5.46 3.96 -13.80
C GLY A 118 5.20 2.50 -14.17
N LEU A 119 4.63 1.70 -13.26
CA LEU A 119 4.26 0.32 -13.54
C LEU A 119 3.11 0.23 -14.55
N LEU A 120 2.05 1.01 -14.38
CA LEU A 120 0.92 1.04 -15.32
C LEU A 120 1.34 1.50 -16.73
N ALA A 121 2.23 2.49 -16.82
CA ALA A 121 2.80 2.94 -18.08
C ALA A 121 3.62 1.83 -18.75
N THR A 122 4.38 1.06 -17.96
CA THR A 122 5.16 -0.08 -18.44
C THR A 122 4.26 -1.15 -19.06
N ASP A 123 3.15 -1.51 -18.40
CA ASP A 123 2.15 -2.45 -18.92
C ASP A 123 1.57 -2.01 -20.26
N ILE A 124 1.24 -0.72 -20.39
CA ILE A 124 0.68 -0.15 -21.63
C ILE A 124 1.73 -0.17 -22.74
N ILE A 125 2.95 0.30 -22.48
CA ILE A 125 4.02 0.35 -23.47
C ILE A 125 4.33 -1.05 -23.99
N ILE A 126 4.49 -2.03 -23.09
CA ILE A 126 4.79 -3.41 -23.46
C ILE A 126 3.60 -4.05 -24.17
N GLY A 127 2.37 -3.84 -23.68
CA GLY A 127 1.17 -4.35 -24.33
C GLY A 127 1.00 -3.84 -25.76
N VAL A 128 1.25 -2.56 -26.00
CA VAL A 128 1.24 -1.96 -27.34
C VAL A 128 2.37 -2.52 -28.20
N ALA A 129 3.58 -2.64 -27.66
CA ALA A 129 4.73 -3.17 -28.40
C ALA A 129 4.54 -4.64 -28.82
N VAL A 130 3.96 -5.47 -27.94
CA VAL A 130 3.58 -6.85 -28.25
C VAL A 130 2.45 -6.91 -29.27
N GLY A 131 1.41 -6.07 -29.12
CA GLY A 131 0.28 -6.01 -30.05
C GLY A 131 0.67 -5.58 -31.46
N LEU A 132 1.62 -4.64 -31.58
CA LEU A 132 2.18 -4.18 -32.85
C LEU A 132 3.28 -5.10 -33.39
N ARG A 133 3.63 -6.19 -32.68
CA ARG A 133 4.75 -7.11 -33.02
C ARG A 133 6.09 -6.38 -33.20
N LEU A 134 6.31 -5.29 -32.45
CA LEU A 134 7.56 -4.54 -32.45
C LEU A 134 8.67 -5.26 -31.69
N ILE A 135 8.31 -6.25 -30.87
CA ILE A 135 9.24 -7.09 -30.11
C ILE A 135 9.30 -8.47 -30.79
N PRO A 136 10.48 -8.90 -31.29
CA PRO A 136 10.67 -10.19 -31.96
C PRO A 136 10.60 -11.41 -31.01
#